data_AF-C6AA72-F1
#
_entry.id   AF-C6AA72-F1
#
_cell.length_a   1.000
_cell.length_b   1.000
_cell.length_c   1.000
_cell.angle_alpha   90.00
_cell.angle_beta   90.00
_cell.angle_gamma   90.00
#
_symmetry.space_group_name_H-M   'P 1'
#
loop_
_entity.id
_entity.type
_entity.pdbx_description
1 polymer ?
#
loop_
_entity_poly.entity_id
_entity_poly.type
_entity_poly.pdbx_seq_one_letter_code
_entity_poly.pdbx_strand_id
1 'polypeptide(L)'
;MDGFLMNISTDSSFDQIETLENQALFKKLVGWYQDDIAHVEKWRKNAQEDYDFYNGRQWNEQDLAVLNEQNRPVMTFNRIAPLINAVIGAERNNKRQVQFIPRQEGAAFANQILTGAAEWFRDEADGEYEDSDAFQDAIICGMGWTDTRLDYEEDPQGKPIIARLDPMKMVWDASAVKPNLIDAQRLWYIDEKPLAVAEEMFPNVHWSDLNADWVKHQSFLHATSNGMTQSYQTERGYQGEEGGTYQRPKMVTLVECRWFEREVIYKVLEPQSGKFIDYSEQDFQNLSKTFPHVQATRLNRKIVKRAFLGRKLLDAPDKPLVPHNQLGWECITGTFDKLSRHFYGLVRPTKDPQRWANKYFSQVMHLLNSQSKGGIMAERDAFDDDRQALESWARADSITWLKSGAVSGGRIQPKPVAQFPQGFFQLFNEAKSALEQVTGLSSEFIGTRAVNQPGVLEQQRRQSSLNLLASFFDGLRRYRQRQGKIILYLIQNYLSDGRLVRIAGDENAQYVPLTREMVTSLEYDIVVDDAPTSLNEKERTFALIMQLLPLMQNFATPEIMLDLLRYSPLPASLIHKIAIKAQNSLQEEQNASAQMGGNMGTEQIMQMLQTVKAQQ
;
A
#
# COMPACT_ATOMS: atom_id res chain seq x y z
N MET A 1 -74.72 14.98 -12.78
CA MET A 1 -75.01 13.80 -11.93
C MET A 1 -73.67 13.26 -11.48
N ASP A 2 -73.55 13.13 -10.17
CA ASP A 2 -72.30 12.98 -9.43
C ASP A 2 -71.51 11.72 -9.78
N GLY A 3 -70.19 11.87 -9.78
CA GLY A 3 -69.22 10.78 -9.90
C GLY A 3 -68.05 11.05 -8.95
N PHE A 4 -68.29 10.74 -7.68
CA PHE A 4 -67.32 10.69 -6.60
C PHE A 4 -66.18 9.73 -6.98
N LEU A 5 -64.95 10.23 -7.15
CA LEU A 5 -63.75 9.38 -7.15
C LEU A 5 -62.84 9.86 -6.01
N MET A 6 -62.78 9.00 -4.99
CA MET A 6 -61.94 9.13 -3.80
C MET A 6 -60.46 9.21 -4.19
N ASN A 7 -59.78 10.27 -3.76
CA ASN A 7 -58.33 10.25 -3.59
C ASN A 7 -58.02 9.31 -2.42
N ILE A 8 -57.49 8.13 -2.73
CA ILE A 8 -56.89 7.23 -1.74
C ILE A 8 -55.50 7.78 -1.43
N SER A 9 -55.39 8.44 -0.28
CA SER A 9 -54.15 8.90 0.34
C SER A 9 -53.45 7.74 1.07
N THR A 10 -52.80 6.83 0.34
CA THR A 10 -52.04 5.71 0.94
C THR A 10 -50.53 5.80 0.78
N ASP A 11 -49.99 6.71 -0.04
CA ASP A 11 -48.54 6.79 -0.26
C ASP A 11 -47.79 7.63 0.79
N SER A 12 -48.45 8.55 1.48
CA SER A 12 -47.75 9.46 2.41
C SER A 12 -47.26 8.80 3.71
N SER A 13 -47.84 7.67 4.13
CA SER A 13 -47.44 6.98 5.36
C SER A 13 -46.20 6.11 5.17
N PHE A 14 -45.99 5.55 3.97
CA PHE A 14 -44.83 4.71 3.68
C PHE A 14 -43.55 5.56 3.53
N ASP A 15 -43.62 6.69 2.81
CA ASP A 15 -42.52 7.65 2.71
C ASP A 15 -42.11 8.24 4.08
N GLN A 16 -43.08 8.44 4.99
CA GLN A 16 -42.80 8.94 6.35
C GLN A 16 -42.07 7.90 7.22
N ILE A 17 -42.36 6.61 7.03
CA ILE A 17 -41.69 5.53 7.78
C ILE A 17 -40.25 5.34 7.27
N GLU A 18 -40.04 5.31 5.95
CA GLU A 18 -38.70 5.21 5.36
C GLU A 18 -37.81 6.41 5.74
N THR A 19 -38.37 7.62 5.78
CA THR A 19 -37.64 8.81 6.22
C THR A 19 -37.28 8.79 7.71
N LEU A 20 -38.13 8.24 8.58
CA LEU A 20 -37.84 8.06 10.01
C LEU A 20 -36.76 6.99 10.25
N GLU A 21 -36.81 5.87 9.55
CA GLU A 21 -35.79 4.82 9.62
C GLU A 21 -34.43 5.32 9.14
N ASN A 22 -34.40 6.06 8.02
CA ASN A 22 -33.19 6.69 7.49
C ASN A 22 -32.59 7.73 8.46
N GLN A 23 -33.42 8.51 9.14
CA GLN A 23 -32.95 9.43 10.19
C GLN A 23 -32.40 8.69 11.41
N ALA A 24 -33.03 7.60 11.83
CA ALA A 24 -32.55 6.77 12.93
C ALA A 24 -31.21 6.10 12.58
N LEU A 25 -31.09 5.58 11.35
CA LEU A 25 -29.84 5.02 10.82
C LEU A 25 -28.74 6.09 10.76
N PHE A 26 -29.04 7.27 10.23
CA PHE A 26 -28.09 8.38 10.19
C PHE A 26 -27.55 8.73 11.59
N LYS A 27 -28.43 8.90 12.58
CA LYS A 27 -28.03 9.18 13.98
C LYS A 27 -27.16 8.06 14.56
N LYS A 28 -27.49 6.80 14.27
CA LYS A 28 -26.71 5.64 14.70
C LYS A 28 -25.32 5.62 14.09
N LEU A 29 -25.20 5.87 12.78
CA LEU A 29 -23.92 5.92 12.08
C LEU A 29 -23.06 7.09 12.58
N VAL A 30 -23.64 8.28 12.75
CA VAL A 30 -22.92 9.43 13.32
C VAL A 30 -22.42 9.14 14.74
N GLY A 31 -23.21 8.46 15.56
CA GLY A 31 -22.78 8.02 16.90
C GLY A 31 -21.57 7.09 16.84
N TRP A 32 -21.62 6.05 15.99
CA TRP A 32 -20.48 5.16 15.79
C TRP A 32 -19.23 5.86 15.27
N TYR A 33 -19.40 6.81 14.37
CA TYR A 33 -18.29 7.60 13.85
C TYR A 33 -17.62 8.41 14.96
N GLN A 34 -18.38 9.06 15.84
CA GLN A 34 -17.84 9.87 16.95
C GLN A 34 -16.98 9.03 17.91
N ASP A 35 -17.38 7.78 18.16
CA ASP A 35 -16.59 6.85 18.97
C ASP A 35 -15.27 6.45 18.28
N ASP A 36 -15.32 6.18 16.97
CA ASP A 36 -14.17 5.73 16.20
C ASP A 36 -13.15 6.86 15.94
N ILE A 37 -13.63 8.05 15.55
CA ILE A 37 -12.77 9.17 15.19
C ILE A 37 -11.91 9.63 16.37
N ALA A 38 -12.42 9.59 17.60
CA ALA A 38 -11.67 9.97 18.79
C ALA A 38 -10.44 9.07 19.01
N HIS A 39 -10.53 7.80 18.63
CA HIS A 39 -9.42 6.86 18.65
C HIS A 39 -8.43 7.12 17.50
N VAL A 40 -8.95 7.34 16.29
CA VAL A 40 -8.15 7.56 15.08
C VAL A 40 -7.44 8.92 15.09
N GLU A 41 -8.01 9.96 15.68
CA GLU A 41 -7.39 11.30 15.74
C GLU A 41 -6.07 11.29 16.53
N LYS A 42 -5.97 10.46 17.56
CA LYS A 42 -4.71 10.24 18.29
C LYS A 42 -3.65 9.59 17.40
N TRP A 43 -4.05 8.65 16.56
CA TRP A 43 -3.16 8.02 15.58
C TRP A 43 -2.74 9.02 14.51
N ARG A 44 -3.68 9.79 13.94
CA ARG A 44 -3.42 10.79 12.88
C ARG A 44 -2.36 11.80 13.28
N LYS A 45 -2.38 12.28 14.52
CA LYS A 45 -1.33 13.19 15.04
C LYS A 45 0.07 12.57 14.98
N ASN A 46 0.19 11.30 15.37
CA ASN A 46 1.47 10.58 15.29
C ASN A 46 1.87 10.30 13.85
N ALA A 47 0.91 9.89 13.01
CA ALA A 47 1.12 9.59 11.60
C ALA A 47 1.55 10.84 10.82
N GLN A 48 0.98 12.01 11.12
CA GLN A 48 1.35 13.29 10.48
C GLN A 48 2.81 13.62 10.78
N GLU A 49 3.21 13.48 12.04
CA GLU A 49 4.59 13.63 12.44
C GLU A 49 5.50 12.59 11.74
N ASP A 50 5.06 11.34 11.59
CA ASP A 50 5.83 10.32 10.88
C ASP A 50 6.06 10.70 9.40
N TYR A 51 5.05 11.23 8.71
CA TYR A 51 5.20 11.75 7.35
C TYR A 51 6.10 12.99 7.28
N ASP A 52 6.01 13.89 8.24
CA ASP A 52 6.87 15.07 8.32
C ASP A 52 8.34 14.67 8.52
N PHE A 53 8.61 13.68 9.37
CA PHE A 53 9.94 13.14 9.58
C PHE A 53 10.50 12.47 8.32
N TYR A 54 9.68 11.70 7.61
CA TYR A 54 10.05 11.10 6.33
C TYR A 54 10.37 12.18 5.28
N ASN A 55 9.58 13.24 5.20
CA ASN A 55 9.76 14.35 4.25
C ASN A 55 10.87 15.35 4.64
N GLY A 56 11.53 15.18 5.79
CA GLY A 56 12.60 16.06 6.27
C GLY A 56 12.12 17.29 7.06
N ARG A 57 10.81 17.44 7.30
CA ARG A 57 10.24 18.42 8.25
C ARG A 57 10.34 17.85 9.66
N GLN A 58 11.56 17.85 10.21
CA GLN A 58 11.89 17.15 11.46
C GLN A 58 11.99 18.06 12.69
N TRP A 59 11.71 19.35 12.53
CA TRP A 59 11.82 20.33 13.60
C TRP A 59 10.44 20.80 14.05
N ASN A 60 10.26 20.87 15.36
CA ASN A 60 9.08 21.50 15.94
C ASN A 60 9.15 23.02 15.70
N GLU A 61 8.01 23.65 15.44
CA GLU A 61 7.93 25.10 15.21
C GLU A 61 8.48 25.91 16.39
N GLN A 62 8.24 25.44 17.62
CA GLN A 62 8.78 26.06 18.84
C GLN A 62 10.31 25.99 18.88
N ASP A 63 10.89 24.84 18.54
CA ASP A 63 12.35 24.66 18.50
C ASP A 63 12.97 25.54 17.40
N LEU A 64 12.31 25.64 16.24
CA LEU A 64 12.74 26.53 15.16
C LEU A 64 12.74 28.00 15.58
N ALA A 65 11.68 28.45 16.25
CA ALA A 65 11.58 29.83 16.74
C ALA A 65 12.74 30.16 17.70
N VAL A 66 13.02 29.28 18.65
CA VAL A 66 14.13 29.45 19.61
C VAL A 66 15.49 29.45 18.91
N LEU A 67 15.71 28.54 17.94
CA LEU A 67 16.96 28.49 17.19
C LEU A 67 17.18 29.76 16.35
N ASN A 68 16.12 30.27 15.71
CA ASN A 68 16.16 31.50 14.93
C ASN A 68 16.44 32.72 15.83
N GLU A 69 15.79 32.82 16.99
CA GLU A 69 16.05 33.89 17.97
C GLU A 69 17.51 33.88 18.44
N GLN A 70 18.07 32.69 18.64
CA GLN A 70 19.46 32.51 19.04
C GLN A 70 20.47 32.62 17.89
N ASN A 71 20.02 32.95 16.67
CA ASN A 71 20.83 32.95 15.45
C ASN A 71 21.62 31.65 15.25
N ARG A 72 21.02 30.52 15.61
CA ARG A 72 21.59 29.18 15.46
C ARG A 72 21.18 28.60 14.11
N PRO A 73 22.11 27.99 13.37
CA PRO A 73 21.78 27.37 12.10
C PRO A 73 20.88 26.14 12.31
N VAL A 74 19.75 26.11 11.61
CA VAL A 74 18.86 24.95 11.53
C VAL A 74 19.30 24.09 10.36
N MET A 75 19.64 22.82 10.62
CA MET A 75 20.02 21.87 9.58
C MET A 75 19.37 20.52 9.83
N THR A 76 18.97 19.87 8.74
CA THR A 76 18.34 18.55 8.78
C THR A 76 19.05 17.62 7.82
N PHE A 77 19.67 16.56 8.35
CA PHE A 77 20.20 15.46 7.53
C PHE A 77 19.26 14.28 7.63
N ASN A 78 18.35 14.16 6.67
CA ASN A 78 17.32 13.14 6.69
C ASN A 78 17.91 11.74 6.43
N ARG A 79 18.09 10.97 7.51
CA ARG A 79 18.55 9.57 7.44
C ARG A 79 17.39 8.57 7.42
N ILE A 80 16.18 9.03 7.72
CA ILE A 80 14.97 8.21 7.75
C ILE A 80 14.54 7.86 6.32
N ALA A 81 14.49 8.83 5.41
CA ALA A 81 14.03 8.56 4.03
C ALA A 81 14.83 7.46 3.31
N PRO A 82 16.19 7.46 3.31
CA PRO A 82 16.96 6.36 2.70
C PRO A 82 16.68 4.99 3.32
N LEU A 83 16.49 4.92 4.64
CA LEU A 83 16.16 3.69 5.35
C LEU A 83 14.80 3.14 4.90
N ILE A 84 13.76 3.98 4.88
CA ILE A 84 12.41 3.61 4.43
C ILE A 84 12.43 3.20 2.95
N ASN A 85 13.12 3.95 2.10
CA ASN A 85 13.23 3.65 0.67
C ASN A 85 13.97 2.33 0.40
N ALA A 86 14.95 1.95 1.25
CA ALA A 86 15.62 0.66 1.14
C ALA A 86 14.66 -0.51 1.44
N VAL A 87 13.76 -0.35 2.43
CA VAL A 87 12.74 -1.35 2.76
C VAL A 87 11.74 -1.51 1.60
N ILE A 88 11.25 -0.40 1.05
CA ILE A 88 10.33 -0.41 -0.10
C ILE A 88 11.01 -1.01 -1.33
N GLY A 89 12.28 -0.68 -1.58
CA GLY A 89 13.06 -1.28 -2.65
C GLY A 89 13.22 -2.80 -2.47
N ALA A 90 13.36 -3.28 -1.23
CA ALA A 90 13.43 -4.71 -0.95
C ALA A 90 12.09 -5.42 -1.19
N GLU A 91 10.96 -4.78 -0.88
CA GLU A 91 9.61 -5.29 -1.21
C GLU A 91 9.40 -5.38 -2.73
N ARG A 92 9.74 -4.31 -3.46
CA ARG A 92 9.64 -4.25 -4.92
C ARG A 92 10.50 -5.29 -5.64
N ASN A 93 11.62 -5.71 -5.04
CA ASN A 93 12.49 -6.76 -5.59
C ASN A 93 12.00 -8.18 -5.25
N ASN A 94 11.33 -8.37 -4.11
CA ASN A 94 10.81 -9.66 -3.66
C ASN A 94 9.29 -9.73 -3.84
N LYS A 95 8.84 -9.57 -5.09
CA LYS A 95 7.41 -9.61 -5.42
C LYS A 95 6.81 -10.99 -5.17
N ARG A 96 5.62 -11.00 -4.57
CA ARG A 96 4.81 -12.22 -4.37
C ARG A 96 3.55 -12.14 -5.20
N GLN A 97 3.19 -13.26 -5.80
CA GLN A 97 1.97 -13.39 -6.59
C GLN A 97 0.90 -14.14 -5.80
N VAL A 98 -0.36 -13.85 -6.12
CA VAL A 98 -1.52 -14.54 -5.56
C VAL A 98 -1.85 -15.69 -6.51
N GLN A 99 -1.91 -16.91 -6.00
CA GLN A 99 -2.30 -18.11 -6.75
C GLN A 99 -3.60 -18.69 -6.18
N PHE A 100 -4.47 -19.17 -7.08
CA PHE A 100 -5.80 -19.68 -6.72
C PHE A 100 -5.86 -21.20 -6.88
N ILE A 101 -5.68 -21.93 -5.78
CA ILE A 101 -5.65 -23.38 -5.79
C ILE A 101 -7.06 -23.93 -5.51
N PRO A 102 -7.69 -24.68 -6.43
CA PRO A 102 -9.00 -25.29 -6.19
C PRO A 102 -8.91 -26.40 -5.13
N ARG A 103 -9.96 -26.54 -4.32
CA ARG A 103 -10.07 -27.59 -3.28
C ARG A 103 -10.45 -28.96 -3.83
N GLN A 104 -10.76 -29.08 -5.12
CA GLN A 104 -11.17 -30.32 -5.77
C GLN A 104 -10.03 -30.91 -6.61
N GLU A 105 -9.81 -32.22 -6.49
CA GLU A 105 -8.82 -32.96 -7.28
C GLU A 105 -9.17 -32.92 -8.78
N GLY A 106 -8.17 -32.70 -9.64
CA GLY A 106 -8.33 -32.68 -11.11
C GLY A 106 -8.65 -31.33 -11.74
N ALA A 107 -8.82 -30.25 -10.95
CA ALA A 107 -9.17 -28.91 -11.46
C ALA A 107 -7.95 -28.02 -11.80
N ALA A 108 -6.83 -28.60 -12.23
CA ALA A 108 -5.59 -27.85 -12.50
C ALA A 108 -5.76 -26.77 -13.59
N PHE A 109 -6.60 -27.02 -14.60
CA PHE A 109 -6.87 -26.05 -15.66
C PHE A 109 -7.65 -24.82 -15.14
N ALA A 110 -8.63 -25.03 -14.25
CA ALA A 110 -9.40 -23.93 -13.64
C ALA A 110 -8.52 -23.03 -12.76
N ASN A 111 -7.50 -23.59 -12.09
CA ASN A 111 -6.48 -22.82 -11.37
C ASN A 111 -5.74 -21.87 -12.33
N GLN A 112 -5.24 -22.40 -13.44
CA GLN A 112 -4.48 -21.61 -14.41
C GLN A 112 -5.33 -20.47 -15.00
N ILE A 113 -6.61 -20.72 -15.30
CA ILE A 113 -7.55 -19.68 -15.75
C ILE A 113 -7.69 -18.56 -14.72
N LEU A 114 -7.96 -18.91 -13.46
CA LEU A 114 -8.20 -17.91 -12.42
C LEU A 114 -6.95 -17.15 -12.01
N THR A 115 -5.82 -17.84 -11.95
CA THR A 115 -4.52 -17.20 -11.69
C THR A 115 -4.19 -16.24 -12.83
N GLY A 116 -4.35 -16.64 -14.09
CA GLY A 116 -4.19 -15.74 -15.23
C GLY A 116 -5.19 -14.58 -15.25
N ALA A 117 -6.44 -14.81 -14.83
CA ALA A 117 -7.46 -13.76 -14.74
C ALA A 117 -7.16 -12.74 -13.65
N ALA A 118 -6.62 -13.19 -12.52
CA ALA A 118 -6.19 -12.30 -11.45
C ALA A 118 -4.90 -11.55 -11.80
N GLU A 119 -3.97 -12.16 -12.54
CA GLU A 119 -2.81 -11.47 -13.13
C GLU A 119 -3.28 -10.37 -14.07
N TRP A 120 -4.13 -10.71 -15.05
CA TRP A 120 -4.74 -9.72 -15.95
C TRP A 120 -5.46 -8.60 -15.18
N PHE A 121 -6.24 -8.94 -14.14
CA PHE A 121 -6.94 -7.94 -13.33
C PHE A 121 -5.97 -6.95 -12.68
N ARG A 122 -4.85 -7.44 -12.14
CA ARG A 122 -3.86 -6.60 -11.46
C ARG A 122 -3.01 -5.80 -12.44
N ASP A 123 -2.69 -6.38 -13.58
CA ASP A 123 -1.95 -5.70 -14.66
C ASP A 123 -2.78 -4.54 -15.24
N GLU A 124 -4.07 -4.76 -15.53
CA GLU A 124 -4.98 -3.72 -16.04
C GLU A 124 -5.21 -2.59 -15.03
N ALA A 125 -5.16 -2.92 -13.73
CA ALA A 125 -5.39 -1.99 -12.62
C ALA A 125 -4.10 -1.32 -12.09
N ASP A 126 -2.93 -1.55 -12.69
CA ASP A 126 -1.63 -1.11 -12.17
C ASP A 126 -1.40 -1.49 -10.68
N GLY A 127 -2.02 -2.59 -10.24
CA GLY A 127 -2.17 -2.90 -8.82
C GLY A 127 -0.87 -3.13 -8.07
N GLU A 128 0.22 -3.47 -8.78
CA GLU A 128 1.54 -3.59 -8.16
C GLU A 128 2.08 -2.26 -7.63
N TYR A 129 1.86 -1.16 -8.35
CA TYR A 129 2.33 0.16 -7.95
C TYR A 129 1.54 0.67 -6.73
N GLU A 130 0.23 0.53 -6.80
CA GLU A 130 -0.71 0.96 -5.76
C GLU A 130 -0.52 0.17 -4.46
N ASP A 131 -0.26 -1.14 -4.55
CA ASP A 131 0.07 -1.98 -3.40
C ASP A 131 1.41 -1.57 -2.75
N SER A 132 2.43 -1.26 -3.55
CA SER A 132 3.74 -0.80 -3.04
C SER A 132 3.63 0.56 -2.36
N ASP A 133 2.81 1.47 -2.88
CA ASP A 133 2.60 2.80 -2.30
C ASP A 133 1.78 2.72 -1.00
N ALA A 134 0.76 1.85 -0.94
CA ALA A 134 0.08 1.53 0.31
C ALA A 134 1.02 0.84 1.31
N PHE A 135 1.92 -0.04 0.86
CA PHE A 135 2.93 -0.63 1.73
C PHE A 135 3.90 0.43 2.29
N GLN A 136 4.30 1.40 1.47
CA GLN A 136 5.10 2.55 1.92
C GLN A 136 4.41 3.31 3.05
N ASP A 137 3.10 3.58 2.95
CA ASP A 137 2.34 4.21 4.03
C ASP A 137 2.36 3.37 5.32
N ALA A 138 2.18 2.06 5.19
CA ALA A 138 2.24 1.14 6.34
C ALA A 138 3.62 1.15 7.01
N ILE A 139 4.69 1.27 6.24
CA ILE A 139 6.05 1.41 6.75
C ILE A 139 6.27 2.77 7.42
N ILE A 140 5.67 3.86 6.92
CA ILE A 140 5.82 5.21 7.49
C ILE A 140 4.99 5.37 8.76
N CYS A 141 3.67 5.26 8.64
CA CYS A 141 2.72 5.61 9.71
C CYS A 141 2.05 4.39 10.37
N GLY A 142 2.31 3.18 9.87
CA GLY A 142 1.77 1.94 10.42
C GLY A 142 0.50 1.43 9.76
N MET A 143 -0.11 2.20 8.85
CA MET A 143 -1.30 1.77 8.12
C MET A 143 -1.25 2.24 6.67
N GLY A 144 -1.50 1.32 5.75
CA GLY A 144 -1.69 1.57 4.33
C GLY A 144 -3.04 1.02 3.89
N TRP A 145 -3.67 1.65 2.90
CA TRP A 145 -5.01 1.30 2.49
C TRP A 145 -5.14 1.24 0.98
N THR A 146 -5.94 0.30 0.51
CA THR A 146 -6.34 0.23 -0.90
C THR A 146 -7.83 -0.03 -1.05
N ASP A 147 -8.37 0.40 -2.17
CA ASP A 147 -9.69 0.04 -2.67
C ASP A 147 -9.53 -0.84 -3.90
N THR A 148 -10.25 -1.95 -3.95
CA THR A 148 -10.30 -2.84 -5.13
C THR A 148 -11.73 -2.89 -5.61
N ARG A 149 -11.99 -2.31 -6.77
CA ARG A 149 -13.34 -2.12 -7.32
C ARG A 149 -13.38 -2.31 -8.82
N LEU A 150 -14.59 -2.32 -9.36
CA LEU A 150 -14.84 -2.17 -10.79
C LEU A 150 -15.30 -0.75 -11.06
N ASP A 151 -14.82 -0.18 -12.16
CA ASP A 151 -15.26 1.09 -12.69
C ASP A 151 -16.13 0.87 -13.92
N TYR A 152 -17.36 1.35 -13.85
CA TYR A 152 -18.32 1.23 -14.95
C TYR A 152 -18.46 2.54 -15.74
N GLU A 153 -17.80 3.62 -15.31
CA GLU A 153 -17.84 4.92 -16.00
C GLU A 153 -16.89 4.92 -17.20
N GLU A 154 -15.68 4.37 -17.04
CA GLU A 154 -14.71 4.25 -18.12
C GLU A 154 -15.01 3.08 -19.07
N ASP A 155 -15.42 1.94 -18.51
CA ASP A 155 -15.80 0.75 -19.28
C ASP A 155 -17.14 0.19 -18.74
N PRO A 156 -18.21 0.21 -19.55
CA PRO A 156 -19.49 -0.38 -19.16
C PRO A 156 -19.41 -1.88 -18.81
N GLN A 157 -18.36 -2.59 -19.26
CA GLN A 157 -18.10 -3.99 -18.92
C GLN A 157 -17.34 -4.15 -17.58
N GLY A 158 -17.00 -3.05 -16.92
CA GLY A 158 -16.31 -3.01 -15.64
C GLY A 158 -14.80 -3.09 -15.81
N LYS A 159 -14.14 -1.94 -15.72
CA LYS A 159 -12.68 -1.83 -15.68
C LYS A 159 -12.16 -2.16 -14.27
N PRO A 160 -11.20 -3.08 -14.12
CA PRO A 160 -10.50 -3.30 -12.86
C PRO A 160 -9.79 -2.04 -12.37
N ILE A 161 -10.04 -1.64 -11.12
CA ILE A 161 -9.29 -0.57 -10.45
C ILE A 161 -8.83 -1.04 -9.08
N ILE A 162 -7.53 -0.87 -8.83
CA ILE A 162 -6.91 -0.94 -7.51
C ILE A 162 -6.38 0.47 -7.27
N ALA A 163 -6.72 1.09 -6.15
CA ALA A 163 -6.29 2.45 -5.85
C ALA A 163 -5.81 2.55 -4.41
N ARG A 164 -4.63 3.12 -4.19
CA ARG A 164 -4.12 3.51 -2.88
C ARG A 164 -5.00 4.61 -2.31
N LEU A 165 -5.51 4.38 -1.11
CA LEU A 165 -6.26 5.36 -0.35
C LEU A 165 -5.34 6.05 0.64
N ASP A 166 -5.53 7.36 0.82
CA ASP A 166 -4.82 8.11 1.86
C ASP A 166 -5.22 7.60 3.26
N PRO A 167 -4.28 7.08 4.07
CA PRO A 167 -4.56 6.63 5.42
C PRO A 167 -5.17 7.72 6.31
N MET A 168 -4.89 8.99 6.04
CA MET A 168 -5.46 10.12 6.79
C MET A 168 -6.95 10.32 6.54
N LYS A 169 -7.48 9.83 5.42
CA LYS A 169 -8.90 9.88 5.08
C LYS A 169 -9.71 8.73 5.67
N MET A 170 -9.04 7.66 6.10
CA MET A 170 -9.67 6.48 6.68
C MET A 170 -9.99 6.67 8.16
N VAL A 171 -11.07 6.04 8.61
CA VAL A 171 -11.39 5.81 10.02
C VAL A 171 -11.81 4.35 10.15
N TRP A 172 -11.32 3.65 11.16
CA TRP A 172 -11.66 2.25 11.41
C TRP A 172 -12.27 2.08 12.80
N ASP A 173 -12.96 0.95 12.97
CA ASP A 173 -13.54 0.54 14.24
C ASP A 173 -12.52 0.60 15.39
N ALA A 174 -12.77 1.42 16.41
CA ALA A 174 -11.91 1.57 17.58
C ALA A 174 -11.77 0.28 18.41
N SER A 175 -12.62 -0.73 18.18
CA SER A 175 -12.52 -2.04 18.82
C SER A 175 -11.54 -3.00 18.12
N ALA A 176 -11.12 -2.70 16.87
CA ALA A 176 -10.23 -3.56 16.09
C ALA A 176 -8.80 -3.59 16.67
N VAL A 177 -8.23 -4.78 16.78
CA VAL A 177 -6.86 -5.00 17.29
C VAL A 177 -6.06 -6.01 16.46
N LYS A 178 -6.71 -6.77 15.58
CA LYS A 178 -6.01 -7.79 14.77
C LYS A 178 -5.31 -7.14 13.58
N PRO A 179 -4.16 -7.71 13.13
CA PRO A 179 -3.50 -7.25 11.91
C PRO A 179 -4.43 -7.25 10.71
N ASN A 180 -4.28 -6.25 9.84
CA ASN A 180 -5.14 -5.96 8.69
C ASN A 180 -6.61 -5.68 9.05
N LEU A 181 -6.88 -5.33 10.32
CA LEU A 181 -8.21 -4.96 10.81
C LEU A 181 -9.30 -6.01 10.52
N ILE A 182 -8.95 -7.30 10.55
CA ILE A 182 -9.87 -8.41 10.25
C ILE A 182 -11.08 -8.43 11.20
N ASP A 183 -10.90 -7.94 12.43
CA ASP A 183 -11.94 -7.88 13.46
C ASP A 183 -12.80 -6.62 13.42
N ALA A 184 -12.49 -5.66 12.55
CA ALA A 184 -13.30 -4.45 12.39
C ALA A 184 -14.73 -4.79 11.99
N GLN A 185 -15.71 -4.17 12.65
CA GLN A 185 -17.12 -4.30 12.26
C GLN A 185 -17.56 -3.20 11.29
N ARG A 186 -16.80 -2.11 11.18
CA ARG A 186 -17.10 -0.95 10.36
C ARG A 186 -15.83 -0.21 9.94
N LEU A 187 -15.90 0.45 8.79
CA LEU A 187 -14.88 1.33 8.24
C LEU A 187 -15.54 2.58 7.67
N TRP A 188 -14.79 3.67 7.65
CA TRP A 188 -15.22 4.94 7.10
C TRP A 188 -14.15 5.51 6.18
N TYR A 189 -14.60 6.13 5.10
CA TYR A 189 -13.78 6.93 4.21
C TYR A 189 -14.34 8.35 4.16
N ILE A 190 -13.50 9.32 4.48
CA ILE A 190 -13.86 10.75 4.52
C ILE A 190 -13.15 11.42 3.36
N ASP A 191 -13.91 11.99 2.43
CA ASP A 191 -13.34 12.65 1.28
C ASP A 191 -13.90 14.07 1.10
N GLU A 192 -13.02 14.99 0.73
CA GLU A 192 -13.41 16.34 0.33
C GLU A 192 -13.45 16.39 -1.20
N LYS A 193 -14.65 16.59 -1.74
CA LYS A 193 -14.87 16.66 -3.19
C LYS A 193 -15.35 18.05 -3.61
N PRO A 194 -15.02 18.51 -4.83
CA PRO A 194 -15.67 19.68 -5.40
C PRO A 194 -17.18 19.51 -5.42
N LEU A 195 -17.93 20.58 -5.14
CA LEU A 195 -19.39 20.52 -5.07
C LEU A 195 -20.02 19.98 -6.36
N ALA A 196 -19.49 20.35 -7.53
CA ALA A 196 -19.98 19.87 -8.82
C ALA A 196 -19.93 18.33 -8.94
N VAL A 197 -18.83 17.70 -8.49
CA VAL A 197 -18.68 16.24 -8.50
C VAL A 197 -19.64 15.59 -7.52
N ALA A 198 -19.84 16.20 -6.34
CA ALA A 198 -20.81 15.68 -5.36
C ALA A 198 -22.26 15.77 -5.86
N GLU A 199 -22.60 16.82 -6.62
CA GLU A 199 -23.92 16.96 -7.27
C GLU A 199 -24.12 15.95 -8.40
N GLU A 200 -23.06 15.61 -9.14
CA GLU A 200 -23.09 14.55 -10.16
C GLU A 200 -23.29 13.15 -9.52
N MET A 201 -22.62 12.89 -8.40
CA MET A 201 -22.78 11.63 -7.65
C MET A 201 -24.17 11.47 -7.02
N PHE A 202 -24.77 12.58 -6.55
CA PHE A 202 -26.06 12.58 -5.86
C PHE A 202 -27.03 13.62 -6.47
N PRO A 203 -27.55 13.38 -7.70
CA PRO A 203 -28.34 14.37 -8.44
C PRO A 203 -29.68 14.70 -7.77
N ASN A 204 -30.19 13.79 -6.94
CA ASN A 204 -31.46 13.94 -6.24
C ASN A 204 -31.34 14.69 -4.90
N VAL A 205 -30.13 15.06 -4.48
CA VAL A 205 -29.88 15.69 -3.18
C VAL A 205 -29.52 17.17 -3.36
N HIS A 206 -30.18 18.04 -2.60
CA HIS A 206 -29.87 19.46 -2.60
C HIS A 206 -28.48 19.73 -2.01
N TRP A 207 -27.73 20.66 -2.61
CA TRP A 207 -26.33 20.96 -2.27
C TRP A 207 -26.07 21.25 -0.77
N SER A 208 -27.06 21.81 -0.07
CA SER A 208 -26.97 22.11 1.37
C SER A 208 -26.84 20.88 2.25
N ASP A 209 -27.26 19.72 1.74
CA ASP A 209 -27.32 18.47 2.47
C ASP A 209 -26.15 17.55 2.15
N LEU A 210 -25.39 17.85 1.10
CA LEU A 210 -24.20 17.09 0.69
C LEU A 210 -23.05 17.26 1.69
N ASN A 211 -22.95 18.39 2.39
CA ASN A 211 -21.82 18.64 3.28
C ASN A 211 -22.00 18.00 4.67
N ALA A 212 -21.11 17.08 5.06
CA ALA A 212 -21.07 16.46 6.37
C ALA A 212 -20.48 17.40 7.45
N ASP A 213 -21.17 18.50 7.79
CA ASP A 213 -20.68 19.52 8.73
C ASP A 213 -20.39 19.00 10.15
N TRP A 214 -20.97 17.85 10.51
CA TRP A 214 -20.76 17.20 11.81
C TRP A 214 -19.38 16.53 11.91
N VAL A 215 -18.67 16.36 10.78
CA VAL A 215 -17.28 15.94 10.75
C VAL A 215 -16.38 17.14 11.03
N LYS A 216 -15.72 17.14 12.19
CA LYS A 216 -14.68 18.12 12.49
C LYS A 216 -13.43 17.81 11.67
N HIS A 217 -13.34 18.36 10.46
CA HIS A 217 -12.11 18.28 9.68
C HIS A 217 -11.16 19.38 10.17
N GLN A 218 -10.08 19.01 10.86
CA GLN A 218 -8.91 19.90 10.98
C GLN A 218 -8.30 19.99 9.59
N SER A 219 -8.79 20.91 8.75
CA SER A 219 -8.31 21.19 7.37
C SER A 219 -6.88 20.69 7.08
N PHE A 220 -6.74 19.45 6.60
CA PHE A 220 -5.43 18.80 6.42
C PHE A 220 -4.80 19.10 5.05
N LEU A 221 -5.55 19.75 4.15
CA LEU A 221 -5.15 19.94 2.75
C LEU A 221 -4.48 21.29 2.42
N HIS A 222 -4.30 22.19 3.40
CA HIS A 222 -3.68 23.51 3.17
C HIS A 222 -2.58 23.86 4.18
N ALA A 223 -1.60 22.97 4.35
CA ALA A 223 -0.28 23.33 4.86
C ALA A 223 0.76 23.35 3.72
N THR A 224 0.42 23.96 2.59
CA THR A 224 1.44 24.35 1.60
C THR A 224 2.15 25.59 2.11
N SER A 225 3.45 25.43 2.33
CA SER A 225 4.42 26.48 2.62
C SER A 225 4.37 27.57 1.54
N ASN A 226 3.63 28.64 1.81
CA ASN A 226 3.95 30.03 1.47
C ASN A 226 2.83 30.94 2.00
N GLY A 227 3.21 32.00 2.71
CA GLY A 227 2.29 32.95 3.29
C GLY A 227 1.42 33.63 2.24
N MET A 228 0.18 33.17 2.12
CA MET A 228 -1.04 33.88 1.73
C MET A 228 -2.09 32.83 1.35
N THR A 229 -2.65 32.17 2.35
CA THR A 229 -3.99 31.57 2.20
C THR A 229 -4.74 31.92 3.46
N GLN A 230 -5.78 32.76 3.30
CA GLN A 230 -6.73 33.07 4.37
C GLN A 230 -7.18 31.74 4.98
N SER A 231 -6.80 31.54 6.23
CA SER A 231 -7.44 30.59 7.10
C SER A 231 -8.92 30.92 7.10
N TYR A 232 -9.75 30.06 6.51
CA TYR A 232 -11.16 30.03 6.88
C TYR A 232 -11.19 29.46 8.30
N GLN A 233 -10.92 30.34 9.27
CA GLN A 233 -11.30 30.14 10.65
C GLN A 233 -12.83 29.99 10.65
N THR A 234 -13.31 28.76 10.67
CA THR A 234 -14.65 28.46 11.16
C THR A 234 -14.61 28.55 12.70
N GLU A 235 -14.17 29.69 13.22
CA GLU A 235 -14.60 30.18 14.52
C GLU A 235 -15.95 30.85 14.29
N ARG A 236 -17.02 30.05 14.31
CA ARG A 236 -18.34 30.58 14.66
C ARG A 236 -18.89 29.73 15.78
N GLY A 237 -18.78 30.32 16.97
CA GLY A 237 -19.47 29.89 18.16
C GLY A 237 -20.98 29.83 17.91
N TYR A 238 -21.61 28.99 18.72
CA TYR A 238 -23.03 29.10 19.03
C TYR A 238 -23.30 30.49 19.62
N GLN A 239 -23.66 31.44 18.76
CA GLN A 239 -24.43 32.62 19.12
C GLN A 239 -25.35 32.90 17.94
N GLY A 240 -26.65 32.83 18.20
CA GLY A 240 -27.67 33.11 17.21
C GLY A 240 -27.59 34.55 16.76
N GLU A 241 -27.75 34.76 15.45
CA GLU A 241 -28.33 35.98 14.89
C GLU A 241 -28.67 35.73 13.41
N GLU A 242 -29.80 36.30 13.03
CA GLU A 242 -30.51 36.15 11.75
C GLU A 242 -29.68 36.65 10.55
N GLY A 243 -29.86 36.02 9.38
CA GLY A 243 -29.56 36.64 8.09
C GLY A 243 -28.12 36.52 7.57
N GLY A 244 -27.60 35.29 7.41
CA GLY A 244 -26.39 35.04 6.61
C GLY A 244 -26.75 34.42 5.26
N THR A 245 -26.46 35.12 4.16
CA THR A 245 -26.55 34.55 2.81
C THR A 245 -25.61 33.34 2.73
N TYR A 246 -26.16 32.12 2.71
CA TYR A 246 -25.35 30.91 2.58
C TYR A 246 -24.64 30.94 1.21
N GLN A 247 -23.36 31.28 1.21
CA GLN A 247 -22.53 31.17 0.01
C GLN A 247 -22.37 29.69 -0.31
N ARG A 248 -22.59 29.34 -1.58
CA ARG A 248 -22.47 27.97 -2.08
C ARG A 248 -21.01 27.50 -1.90
N PRO A 249 -20.75 26.44 -1.13
CA PRO A 249 -19.38 26.00 -0.84
C PRO A 249 -18.71 25.45 -2.09
N LYS A 250 -17.39 25.67 -2.24
CA LYS A 250 -16.63 25.12 -3.38
C LYS A 250 -16.33 23.63 -3.21
N MET A 251 -16.09 23.20 -1.98
CA MET A 251 -15.78 21.83 -1.59
C MET A 251 -16.78 21.37 -0.54
N VAL A 252 -17.13 20.08 -0.58
CA VAL A 252 -18.01 19.44 0.41
C VAL A 252 -17.35 18.17 0.92
N THR A 253 -17.55 17.89 2.21
CA THR A 253 -17.08 16.66 2.84
C THR A 253 -18.16 15.59 2.73
N LEU A 254 -17.82 14.45 2.13
CA LEU A 254 -18.65 13.26 2.05
C LEU A 254 -18.06 12.16 2.92
N VAL A 255 -18.91 11.43 3.63
CA VAL A 255 -18.50 10.29 4.43
C VAL A 255 -19.15 9.03 3.89
N GLU A 256 -18.32 8.08 3.45
CA GLU A 256 -18.77 6.73 3.11
C GLU A 256 -18.53 5.82 4.32
N CYS A 257 -19.57 5.11 4.76
CA CYS A 257 -19.50 4.10 5.81
C CYS A 257 -19.74 2.72 5.22
N ARG A 258 -18.91 1.74 5.58
CA ARG A 258 -19.14 0.32 5.30
C ARG A 258 -19.19 -0.46 6.62
N TRP A 259 -20.25 -1.21 6.89
CA TRP A 259 -20.39 -1.98 8.13
C TRP A 259 -20.96 -3.37 7.90
N PHE A 260 -20.71 -4.27 8.84
CA PHE A 260 -21.34 -5.59 8.86
C PHE A 260 -22.70 -5.55 9.54
N GLU A 261 -23.70 -6.09 8.86
CA GLU A 261 -25.03 -6.37 9.38
C GLU A 261 -25.31 -7.88 9.35
N ARG A 262 -26.12 -8.37 10.29
CA ARG A 262 -26.47 -9.79 10.33
C ARG A 262 -27.85 -9.96 9.70
N GLU A 263 -27.89 -10.63 8.56
CA GLU A 263 -29.13 -11.04 7.91
C GLU A 263 -29.40 -12.52 8.19
N VAL A 264 -30.67 -12.85 8.36
CA VAL A 264 -31.14 -14.23 8.51
C VAL A 264 -31.31 -14.81 7.11
N ILE A 265 -30.67 -15.95 6.87
CA ILE A 265 -30.81 -16.72 5.64
C ILE A 265 -31.34 -18.12 5.97
N TYR A 266 -32.09 -18.68 5.04
CA TYR A 266 -32.62 -20.03 5.13
C TYR A 266 -31.91 -20.91 4.09
N LYS A 267 -31.14 -21.88 4.57
CA LYS A 267 -30.55 -22.91 3.71
C LYS A 267 -31.58 -23.99 3.44
N VAL A 268 -31.97 -24.12 2.18
CA VAL A 268 -32.93 -25.11 1.70
C VAL A 268 -32.20 -26.13 0.84
N LEU A 269 -32.47 -27.42 1.08
CA LEU A 269 -32.03 -28.48 0.17
C LEU A 269 -33.00 -28.53 -1.00
N GLU A 270 -32.52 -28.25 -2.20
CA GLU A 270 -33.35 -28.34 -3.39
C GLU A 270 -33.50 -29.82 -3.83
N PRO A 271 -34.73 -30.36 -3.93
CA PRO A 271 -34.93 -31.78 -4.24
C PRO A 271 -34.43 -32.21 -5.62
N GLN A 272 -34.34 -31.29 -6.58
CA GLN A 272 -33.97 -31.59 -7.97
C GLN A 272 -32.45 -31.59 -8.19
N SER A 273 -31.73 -30.61 -7.63
CA SER A 273 -30.28 -30.49 -7.81
C SER A 273 -29.47 -31.18 -6.72
N GLY A 274 -30.09 -31.52 -5.58
CA GLY A 274 -29.40 -32.04 -4.39
C GLY A 274 -28.43 -31.04 -3.76
N LYS A 275 -28.44 -29.77 -4.20
CA LYS A 275 -27.58 -28.70 -3.69
C LYS A 275 -28.32 -27.85 -2.66
N PHE A 276 -27.58 -27.29 -1.72
CA PHE A 276 -28.10 -26.30 -0.78
C PHE A 276 -28.13 -24.92 -1.45
N ILE A 277 -29.30 -24.29 -1.46
CA ILE A 277 -29.48 -22.92 -1.93
C ILE A 277 -29.80 -22.03 -0.73
N ASP A 278 -29.18 -20.85 -0.71
CA ASP A 278 -29.44 -19.84 0.30
C ASP A 278 -30.61 -18.95 -0.12
N TYR A 279 -31.66 -18.88 0.68
CA TYR A 279 -32.79 -17.96 0.50
C TYR A 279 -32.78 -16.85 1.53
N SER A 280 -33.18 -15.63 1.13
CA SER A 280 -33.47 -14.56 2.09
C SER A 280 -34.72 -14.90 2.90
N GLU A 281 -34.95 -14.20 4.02
CA GLU A 281 -36.16 -14.40 4.83
C GLU A 281 -37.45 -14.14 4.02
N GLN A 282 -37.45 -13.10 3.17
CA GLN A 282 -38.60 -12.78 2.32
C GLN A 282 -38.84 -13.85 1.25
N ASP A 283 -37.77 -14.29 0.59
CA ASP A 283 -37.86 -15.34 -0.44
C ASP A 283 -38.28 -16.67 0.17
N PHE A 284 -37.79 -16.99 1.37
CA PHE A 284 -38.21 -18.19 2.08
C PHE A 284 -39.68 -18.12 2.54
N GLN A 285 -40.17 -16.95 2.95
CA GLN A 285 -41.60 -16.77 3.24
C GLN A 285 -42.46 -16.97 1.98
N ASN A 286 -42.00 -16.52 0.82
CA ASN A 286 -42.70 -16.75 -0.45
C ASN A 286 -42.62 -18.22 -0.90
N LEU A 287 -41.46 -18.85 -0.69
CA LEU A 287 -41.23 -20.24 -1.02
C LEU A 287 -42.00 -21.18 -0.11
N SER A 288 -42.09 -20.89 1.20
CA SER A 288 -42.88 -21.67 2.16
C SER A 288 -44.39 -21.55 1.94
N LYS A 289 -44.89 -20.41 1.41
CA LYS A 289 -46.28 -20.28 0.92
C LYS A 289 -46.56 -21.19 -0.28
N THR A 290 -45.55 -21.38 -1.13
CA THR A 290 -45.66 -22.20 -2.36
C THR A 290 -45.44 -23.68 -2.08
N PHE A 291 -44.54 -24.01 -1.13
CA PHE A 291 -44.16 -25.37 -0.75
C PHE A 291 -44.15 -25.52 0.78
N PRO A 292 -45.24 -26.06 1.38
CA PRO A 292 -45.41 -26.12 2.84
C PRO A 292 -44.49 -27.09 3.60
N HIS A 293 -43.74 -27.95 2.91
CA HIS A 293 -42.93 -29.03 3.52
C HIS A 293 -41.43 -28.92 3.23
N VAL A 294 -40.95 -27.70 2.98
CA VAL A 294 -39.53 -27.46 2.70
C VAL A 294 -38.74 -27.48 4.01
N GLN A 295 -37.81 -28.44 4.12
CA GLN A 295 -36.85 -28.46 5.22
C GLN A 295 -35.83 -27.34 5.01
N ALA A 296 -35.79 -26.41 5.95
CA ALA A 296 -34.88 -25.27 5.93
C ALA A 296 -34.14 -25.11 7.24
N THR A 297 -32.86 -24.79 7.15
CA THR A 297 -32.04 -24.44 8.33
C THR A 297 -31.88 -22.94 8.39
N ARG A 298 -32.34 -22.33 9.49
CA ARG A 298 -32.14 -20.91 9.77
C ARG A 298 -30.69 -20.65 10.18
N LEU A 299 -29.99 -19.79 9.44
CA LEU A 299 -28.61 -19.39 9.71
C LEU A 299 -28.51 -17.87 9.70
N ASN A 300 -27.57 -17.33 10.48
CA ASN A 300 -27.25 -15.90 10.46
C ASN A 300 -25.98 -15.70 9.63
N ARG A 301 -26.07 -14.86 8.59
CA ARG A 301 -24.94 -14.49 7.74
C ARG A 301 -24.58 -13.04 7.98
N LYS A 302 -23.28 -12.74 8.07
CA LYS A 302 -22.80 -11.35 8.01
C LYS A 302 -22.84 -10.91 6.55
N ILE A 303 -23.46 -9.77 6.31
CA ILE A 303 -23.45 -9.06 5.04
C ILE A 303 -22.83 -7.68 5.26
N VAL A 304 -22.24 -7.13 4.23
CA VAL A 304 -21.75 -5.75 4.26
C VAL A 304 -22.81 -4.83 3.68
N LYS A 305 -23.03 -3.69 4.34
CA LYS A 305 -23.80 -2.56 3.79
C LYS A 305 -22.91 -1.35 3.68
N ARG A 306 -23.23 -0.47 2.73
CA ARG A 306 -22.58 0.81 2.52
C ARG A 306 -23.62 1.93 2.59
N ALA A 307 -23.21 3.09 3.10
CA ALA A 307 -24.02 4.29 3.13
C ALA A 307 -23.16 5.54 2.89
N PHE A 308 -23.73 6.52 2.21
CA PHE A 308 -23.13 7.84 2.00
C PHE A 308 -23.82 8.89 2.87
N LEU A 309 -23.02 9.68 3.59
CA LEU A 309 -23.48 10.62 4.60
C LEU A 309 -22.94 12.02 4.28
N GLY A 310 -23.87 12.98 4.17
CA GLY A 310 -23.62 14.42 4.23
C GLY A 310 -24.19 14.96 5.53
N ARG A 311 -24.95 16.06 5.49
CA ARG A 311 -25.73 16.55 6.65
C ARG A 311 -26.85 15.57 7.04
N LYS A 312 -27.28 14.74 6.09
CA LYS A 312 -28.22 13.63 6.24
C LYS A 312 -27.70 12.41 5.45
N LEU A 313 -28.43 11.30 5.53
CA LEU A 313 -28.20 10.15 4.65
C LEU A 313 -28.49 10.57 3.20
N LEU A 314 -27.52 10.43 2.30
CA LEU A 314 -27.59 10.93 0.93
C LEU A 314 -28.33 9.97 0.00
N ASP A 315 -28.15 8.67 0.22
CA ASP A 315 -28.79 7.62 -0.55
C ASP A 315 -29.13 6.42 0.35
N ALA A 316 -30.07 5.58 -0.10
CA ALA A 316 -30.44 4.36 0.60
C ALA A 316 -29.22 3.44 0.73
N PRO A 317 -29.04 2.73 1.86
CA PRO A 317 -27.89 1.86 2.03
C PRO A 317 -27.86 0.74 0.99
N ASP A 318 -26.74 0.60 0.30
CA ASP A 318 -26.53 -0.40 -0.73
C ASP A 318 -25.58 -1.52 -0.29
N LYS A 319 -25.38 -2.51 -1.16
CA LYS A 319 -24.45 -3.63 -0.95
C LYS A 319 -23.21 -3.41 -1.83
N PRO A 320 -22.03 -3.12 -1.27
CA PRO A 320 -20.82 -2.96 -2.07
C PRO A 320 -20.43 -4.29 -2.75
N LEU A 321 -19.74 -4.20 -3.89
CA LEU A 321 -19.35 -5.32 -4.75
C LEU A 321 -18.19 -6.14 -4.14
N VAL A 322 -18.37 -6.66 -2.93
CA VAL A 322 -17.31 -7.31 -2.18
C VAL A 322 -17.80 -8.59 -1.50
N PRO A 323 -16.89 -9.53 -1.15
CA PRO A 323 -17.27 -10.76 -0.47
C PRO A 323 -17.97 -10.48 0.87
N HIS A 324 -18.94 -11.33 1.23
CA HIS A 324 -19.77 -11.22 2.43
C HIS A 324 -19.01 -11.00 3.76
N ASN A 325 -17.74 -11.44 3.85
CA ASN A 325 -16.92 -11.35 5.05
C ASN A 325 -15.86 -10.23 5.00
N GLN A 326 -15.96 -9.31 4.04
CA GLN A 326 -15.04 -8.19 3.86
C GLN A 326 -15.81 -6.88 3.70
N LEU A 327 -15.20 -5.78 4.17
CA LEU A 327 -15.76 -4.44 4.04
C LEU A 327 -15.33 -3.76 2.72
N GLY A 328 -14.39 -4.35 1.98
CA GLY A 328 -13.96 -3.89 0.65
C GLY A 328 -12.71 -3.03 0.62
N TRP A 329 -12.51 -2.18 1.63
CA TRP A 329 -11.22 -1.49 1.81
C TRP A 329 -10.28 -2.36 2.60
N GLU A 330 -9.12 -2.64 2.02
CA GLU A 330 -8.15 -3.54 2.61
C GLU A 330 -6.98 -2.75 3.18
N CYS A 331 -6.60 -3.09 4.41
CA CYS A 331 -5.55 -2.39 5.14
C CYS A 331 -4.29 -3.26 5.24
N ILE A 332 -3.14 -2.66 4.96
CA ILE A 332 -1.82 -3.17 5.31
C ILE A 332 -1.44 -2.54 6.65
N THR A 333 -1.19 -3.36 7.67
CA THR A 333 -0.84 -2.88 9.01
C THR A 333 0.62 -3.14 9.36
N GLY A 334 1.23 -2.20 10.08
CA GLY A 334 2.56 -2.31 10.65
C GLY A 334 2.59 -2.95 12.05
N THR A 335 3.45 -2.44 12.93
CA THR A 335 3.61 -2.97 14.29
C THR A 335 2.49 -2.48 15.19
N PHE A 336 1.93 -3.36 16.02
CA PHE A 336 0.81 -3.02 16.92
C PHE A 336 1.29 -2.65 18.33
N ASP A 337 0.93 -1.45 18.79
CA ASP A 337 1.12 -1.03 20.17
C ASP A 337 -0.09 -1.44 21.02
N LYS A 338 0.11 -2.40 21.92
CA LYS A 338 -0.96 -3.01 22.71
C LYS A 338 -1.66 -2.03 23.67
N LEU A 339 -0.95 -1.02 24.17
CA LEU A 339 -1.49 -0.09 25.17
C LEU A 339 -2.27 1.04 24.52
N SER A 340 -1.69 1.67 23.48
CA SER A 340 -2.38 2.71 22.72
C SER A 340 -3.43 2.15 21.76
N ARG A 341 -3.31 0.85 21.42
CA ARG A 341 -4.13 0.10 20.45
C ARG A 341 -4.03 0.68 19.04
N HIS A 342 -2.85 1.18 18.69
CA HIS A 342 -2.55 1.79 17.40
C HIS A 342 -1.48 1.00 16.65
N PHE A 343 -1.59 0.97 15.33
CA PHE A 343 -0.52 0.48 14.47
C PHE A 343 0.47 1.61 14.18
N TYR A 344 1.76 1.31 14.13
CA TYR A 344 2.81 2.28 13.84
C TYR A 344 3.89 1.70 12.92
N GLY A 345 4.55 2.59 12.19
CA GLY A 345 5.58 2.27 11.20
C GLY A 345 7.01 2.28 11.76
N LEU A 346 7.99 2.04 10.90
CA LEU A 346 9.41 2.11 11.20
C LEU A 346 9.90 3.53 11.55
N VAL A 347 9.16 4.56 11.12
CA VAL A 347 9.55 5.94 11.39
C VAL A 347 9.44 6.27 12.88
N ARG A 348 8.38 5.82 13.57
CA ARG A 348 8.12 6.14 14.98
C ARG A 348 9.35 5.98 15.89
N PRO A 349 10.05 4.82 15.92
CA PRO A 349 11.20 4.64 16.78
C PRO A 349 12.46 5.41 16.31
N THR A 350 12.54 5.81 15.04
CA THR A 350 13.67 6.59 14.49
C THR A 350 13.60 8.09 14.80
N LYS A 351 12.43 8.61 15.21
CA LYS A 351 12.20 10.05 15.43
C LYS A 351 13.15 10.64 16.47
N ASP A 352 13.33 9.97 17.61
CA ASP A 352 14.16 10.50 18.70
C ASP A 352 15.66 10.53 18.37
N PRO A 353 16.28 9.44 17.84
CA PRO A 353 17.65 9.50 17.35
C PRO A 353 17.86 10.60 16.30
N GLN A 354 16.90 10.79 15.39
CA GLN A 354 16.97 11.83 14.37
C GLN A 354 16.86 13.24 14.95
N ARG A 355 15.94 13.49 15.90
CA ARG A 355 15.85 14.77 16.64
C ARG A 355 17.14 15.08 17.36
N TRP A 356 17.72 14.09 18.04
CA TRP A 356 19.01 14.23 18.70
C TRP A 356 20.11 14.58 17.72
N ALA A 357 20.25 13.83 16.63
CA ALA A 357 21.25 14.11 15.60
C ALA A 357 21.13 15.54 15.02
N ASN A 358 19.90 16.00 14.77
CA ASN A 358 19.63 17.35 14.29
C ASN A 358 20.04 18.42 15.33
N LYS A 359 19.66 18.25 16.60
CA LYS A 359 20.03 19.16 17.71
C LYS A 359 21.54 19.21 17.95
N TYR A 360 22.20 18.06 17.98
CA TYR A 360 23.66 17.98 18.12
C TYR A 360 24.35 18.73 16.98
N PHE A 361 23.93 18.51 15.74
CA PHE A 361 24.56 19.16 14.59
C PHE A 361 24.42 20.68 14.63
N SER A 362 23.22 21.19 14.91
CA SER A 362 22.98 22.63 15.08
C SER A 362 23.87 23.24 16.17
N GLN A 363 24.02 22.53 17.30
CA GLN A 363 24.89 22.96 18.39
C GLN A 363 26.38 22.94 18.01
N VAL A 364 26.85 21.93 17.27
CA VAL A 364 28.24 21.90 16.77
C VAL A 364 28.51 23.09 15.86
N MET A 365 27.61 23.38 14.92
CA MET A 365 27.76 24.51 14.02
C MET A 365 27.75 25.85 14.77
N HIS A 366 26.86 26.02 15.74
CA HIS A 366 26.86 27.21 16.59
C HIS A 366 28.18 27.36 17.37
N LEU A 367 28.68 26.29 17.98
CA LEU A 367 29.96 26.31 18.69
C LEU A 367 31.11 26.67 17.74
N LEU A 368 31.18 26.04 16.57
CA LEU A 368 32.21 26.33 15.56
C LEU A 368 32.16 27.80 15.08
N ASN A 369 30.96 28.32 14.80
CA ASN A 369 30.75 29.71 14.37
C ASN A 369 31.03 30.74 15.47
N SER A 370 30.81 30.38 16.74
CA SER A 370 31.08 31.26 17.88
C SER A 370 32.56 31.27 18.27
N GLN A 371 33.24 30.12 18.18
CA GLN A 371 34.66 29.99 18.49
C GLN A 371 35.56 30.64 17.44
N SER A 372 35.20 30.54 16.16
CA SER A 372 35.98 31.14 15.06
C SER A 372 36.10 32.66 15.17
N LYS A 373 35.21 33.33 15.91
CA LYS A 373 35.24 34.77 16.13
C LYS A 373 36.19 35.23 17.25
N GLY A 374 36.76 34.33 18.05
CA GLY A 374 37.83 34.61 19.02
C GLY A 374 37.60 35.84 19.91
N GLY A 375 36.83 35.69 21.01
CA GLY A 375 36.55 36.82 21.91
C GLY A 375 37.75 37.25 22.76
N ILE A 376 37.74 38.49 23.24
CA ILE A 376 38.76 39.04 24.16
C ILE A 376 38.18 39.54 25.47
N MET A 377 39.02 39.53 26.50
CA MET A 377 38.86 40.27 27.74
C MET A 377 39.81 41.46 27.66
N ALA A 378 39.28 42.66 27.88
CA ALA A 378 40.08 43.88 27.88
C ALA A 378 39.68 44.73 29.07
N GLU A 379 40.66 45.38 29.69
CA GLU A 379 40.40 46.42 30.69
C GLU A 379 39.75 47.63 30.01
N ARG A 380 38.88 48.34 30.74
CA ARG A 380 38.35 49.63 30.26
C ARG A 380 39.55 50.57 30.11
N ASP A 381 39.70 51.20 28.93
CA ASP A 381 40.86 52.01 28.51
C ASP A 381 42.03 51.27 27.82
N ALA A 382 41.86 50.00 27.43
CA ALA A 382 42.89 49.24 26.70
C ALA A 382 43.06 49.63 25.21
N PHE A 383 42.04 50.24 24.59
CA PHE A 383 42.01 50.63 23.18
C PHE A 383 42.09 52.15 23.00
N ASP A 384 42.56 52.60 21.83
CA ASP A 384 42.49 54.02 21.44
C ASP A 384 41.05 54.43 21.08
N ASP A 385 40.32 53.56 20.38
CA ASP A 385 38.89 53.68 20.10
C ASP A 385 38.20 52.32 20.27
N ASP A 386 37.33 52.23 21.28
CA ASP A 386 36.58 51.02 21.62
C ASP A 386 35.65 50.57 20.48
N ARG A 387 35.12 51.50 19.67
CA ARG A 387 34.20 51.17 18.57
C ARG A 387 34.96 50.59 17.38
N GLN A 388 36.07 51.21 17.02
CA GLN A 388 36.97 50.70 15.98
C GLN A 388 37.44 49.29 16.36
N ALA A 389 37.85 49.10 17.62
CA ALA A 389 38.29 47.79 18.10
C ALA A 389 37.19 46.73 17.98
N LEU A 390 35.94 47.06 18.28
CA LEU A 390 34.82 46.13 18.16
C LEU A 390 34.56 45.70 16.70
N GLU A 391 34.72 46.61 15.74
CA GLU A 391 34.55 46.33 14.31
C GLU A 391 35.73 45.60 13.68
N SER A 392 36.96 45.96 14.07
CA SER A 392 38.19 45.40 13.50
C SER A 392 38.61 44.08 14.14
N TRP A 393 38.17 43.78 15.36
CA TRP A 393 38.64 42.59 16.09
C TRP A 393 38.31 41.27 15.39
N ALA A 394 37.10 41.16 14.83
CA ALA A 394 36.66 39.95 14.13
C ALA A 394 37.22 39.81 12.70
N ARG A 395 37.95 40.83 12.20
CA ARG A 395 38.44 40.94 10.82
C ARG A 395 39.96 40.80 10.77
N ALA A 396 40.43 39.68 10.21
CA ALA A 396 41.86 39.38 10.10
C ALA A 396 42.65 40.34 9.19
N ASP A 397 41.96 41.08 8.32
CA ASP A 397 42.50 42.03 7.35
C ASP A 397 42.57 43.48 7.87
N SER A 398 42.05 43.75 9.07
CA SER A 398 42.00 45.10 9.64
C SER A 398 42.91 45.26 10.86
N ILE A 399 43.63 46.38 10.93
CA ILE A 399 44.51 46.71 12.05
C ILE A 399 43.65 47.23 13.21
N THR A 400 43.80 46.62 14.39
CA THR A 400 43.20 47.10 15.64
C THR A 400 44.23 47.90 16.42
N TRP A 401 43.96 49.19 16.65
CA TRP A 401 44.89 50.09 17.35
C TRP A 401 44.74 49.98 18.87
N LEU A 402 45.86 49.87 19.56
CA LEU A 402 45.95 49.66 21.01
C LEU A 402 46.79 50.76 21.64
N LYS A 403 46.47 51.14 22.88
CA LYS A 403 47.31 52.10 23.62
C LYS A 403 48.72 51.55 23.84
N SER A 404 49.70 52.45 23.77
CA SER A 404 51.12 52.11 23.99
C SER A 404 51.31 51.43 25.35
N GLY A 405 51.92 50.24 25.33
CA GLY A 405 52.14 49.42 26.52
C GLY A 405 50.97 48.50 26.94
N ALA A 406 49.81 48.54 26.26
CA ALA A 406 48.65 47.71 26.60
C ALA A 406 48.91 46.20 26.40
N VAL A 407 49.68 45.83 25.37
CA VAL A 407 50.06 44.44 25.08
C VAL A 407 51.09 43.92 26.10
N SER A 408 52.15 44.70 26.38
CA SER A 408 53.18 44.32 27.35
C SER A 408 52.68 44.29 28.79
N GLY A 409 51.65 45.07 29.10
CA GLY A 409 51.00 45.11 30.42
C GLY A 409 49.93 44.04 30.64
N GLY A 410 49.64 43.17 29.66
CA GLY A 410 48.65 42.11 29.79
C GLY A 410 47.20 42.59 29.90
N ARG A 411 46.90 43.84 29.48
CA ARG A 411 45.57 44.47 29.59
C ARG A 411 44.54 43.93 28.60
N ILE A 412 44.99 43.12 27.64
CA ILE A 412 44.17 42.42 26.65
C ILE A 412 44.56 40.96 26.72
N GLN A 413 43.58 40.11 26.98
CA GLN A 413 43.77 38.66 26.98
C GLN A 413 42.71 38.01 26.10
N PRO A 414 43.07 37.00 25.29
CA PRO A 414 42.07 36.19 24.61
C PRO A 414 41.18 35.54 25.67
N LYS A 415 39.87 35.53 25.43
CA LYS A 415 38.99 34.65 26.20
C LYS A 415 39.50 33.22 26.01
N PRO A 416 39.52 32.40 27.07
CA PRO A 416 39.92 31.00 26.91
C PRO A 416 39.06 30.39 25.82
N VAL A 417 39.70 29.80 24.81
CA VAL A 417 38.99 29.05 23.79
C VAL A 417 38.25 27.94 24.51
N ALA A 418 36.91 27.97 24.44
CA ALA A 418 36.11 26.90 24.99
C ALA A 418 36.53 25.62 24.25
N GLN A 419 37.28 24.74 24.90
CA GLN A 419 37.65 23.47 24.30
C GLN A 419 36.38 22.70 23.98
N PHE A 420 36.23 22.28 22.73
CA PHE A 420 35.08 21.48 22.34
C PHE A 420 35.10 20.19 23.18
N PRO A 421 34.06 19.92 23.99
CA PRO A 421 34.05 18.73 24.83
C PRO A 421 34.15 17.48 23.95
N GLN A 422 35.22 16.70 24.09
CA GLN A 422 35.46 15.51 23.26
C GLN A 422 34.28 14.52 23.32
N GLY A 423 33.61 14.43 24.47
CA GLY A 423 32.41 13.60 24.66
C GLY A 423 31.23 14.01 23.77
N PHE A 424 31.15 15.26 23.30
CA PHE A 424 30.05 15.71 22.44
C PHE A 424 30.12 15.11 21.04
N PHE A 425 31.32 14.94 20.49
CA PHE A 425 31.49 14.26 19.20
C PHE A 425 31.19 12.76 19.31
N GLN A 426 31.50 12.15 20.47
CA GLN A 426 31.12 10.76 20.77
C GLN A 426 29.60 10.61 20.81
N LEU A 427 28.88 11.50 21.51
CA LEU A 427 27.41 11.50 21.55
C LEU A 427 26.78 11.74 20.17
N PHE A 428 27.36 12.61 19.34
CA PHE A 428 26.90 12.82 17.97
C PHE A 428 27.05 11.56 17.11
N ASN A 429 28.17 10.85 17.23
CA ASN A 429 28.37 9.58 16.52
C ASN A 429 27.45 8.48 17.07
N GLU A 430 27.20 8.45 18.38
CA GLU A 430 26.25 7.53 19.00
C GLU A 430 24.83 7.76 18.47
N ALA A 431 24.39 9.02 18.36
CA ALA A 431 23.08 9.36 17.81
C ALA A 431 22.90 8.89 16.35
N LYS A 432 23.99 8.86 15.55
CA LYS A 432 23.96 8.28 14.20
C LYS A 432 23.81 6.76 14.24
N SER A 433 24.61 6.08 15.06
CA SER A 433 24.56 4.63 15.22
C SER A 433 23.23 4.15 15.82
N ALA A 434 22.61 4.96 16.68
CA ALA A 434 21.33 4.66 17.31
C ALA A 434 20.19 4.43 16.30
N LEU A 435 20.23 5.06 15.12
CA LEU A 435 19.23 4.82 14.07
C LEU A 435 19.27 3.36 13.58
N GLU A 436 20.46 2.82 13.34
CA GLU A 436 20.65 1.42 12.94
C GLU A 436 20.31 0.47 14.10
N GLN A 437 20.70 0.81 15.34
CA GLN A 437 20.41 -0.02 16.51
C GLN A 437 18.92 -0.13 16.81
N VAL A 438 18.18 0.97 16.69
CA VAL A 438 16.75 1.01 17.02
C VAL A 438 15.90 0.33 15.94
N THR A 439 16.31 0.42 14.67
CA THR A 439 15.62 -0.25 13.56
C THR A 439 16.07 -1.70 13.39
N GLY A 440 17.27 -2.03 13.86
CA GLY A 440 17.95 -3.31 13.63
C GLY A 440 18.38 -3.51 12.17
N LEU A 441 18.18 -2.51 11.30
CA LEU A 441 18.55 -2.59 9.89
C LEU A 441 20.04 -2.27 9.73
N SER A 442 20.77 -3.18 9.08
CA SER A 442 22.20 -3.01 8.92
C SER A 442 22.55 -1.96 7.85
N SER A 443 23.69 -1.29 8.00
CA SER A 443 24.20 -0.33 7.00
C SER A 443 24.41 -0.95 5.60
N GLU A 444 24.58 -2.27 5.51
CA GLU A 444 24.64 -3.04 4.28
C GLU A 444 23.26 -3.19 3.61
N PHE A 445 22.19 -3.33 4.40
CA PHE A 445 20.82 -3.38 3.89
C PHE A 445 20.45 -2.09 3.13
N ILE A 446 20.88 -0.94 3.67
CA ILE A 446 20.66 0.40 3.09
C ILE A 446 21.51 0.61 1.82
N GLY A 447 22.53 -0.22 1.57
CA GLY A 447 23.41 -0.10 0.41
C GLY A 447 24.47 1.00 0.53
N THR A 448 24.65 1.58 1.72
CA THR A 448 25.60 2.65 2.00
C THR A 448 27.04 2.17 2.22
N ARG A 449 27.24 0.86 2.39
CA ARG A 449 28.55 0.27 2.68
C ARG A 449 29.13 -0.45 1.45
N ALA A 450 30.09 0.18 0.77
CA ALA A 450 30.87 -0.47 -0.28
C ALA A 450 32.06 -1.21 0.34
N VAL A 451 31.87 -2.47 0.72
CA VAL A 451 32.99 -3.35 1.10
C VAL A 451 33.06 -4.48 0.07
N ASN A 452 34.26 -4.79 -0.42
CA ASN A 452 34.53 -6.00 -1.19
C ASN A 452 34.38 -7.23 -0.27
N GLN A 453 33.13 -7.62 0.01
CA GLN A 453 32.79 -8.84 0.75
C GLN A 453 32.23 -9.91 -0.20
N PRO A 454 32.30 -11.20 0.16
CA PRO A 454 31.66 -12.27 -0.61
C PRO A 454 30.15 -12.04 -0.71
N GLY A 455 29.60 -12.03 -1.92
CA GLY A 455 28.18 -11.71 -2.17
C GLY A 455 27.18 -12.58 -1.38
N VAL A 456 27.55 -13.83 -1.08
CA VAL A 456 26.73 -14.75 -0.26
C VAL A 456 26.54 -14.24 1.17
N LEU A 457 27.57 -13.65 1.77
CA LEU A 457 27.51 -13.15 3.15
C LEU A 457 26.67 -11.87 3.24
N GLU A 458 26.77 -11.00 2.23
CA GLU A 458 25.91 -9.83 2.09
C GLU A 458 24.44 -10.21 1.89
N GLN A 459 24.17 -11.23 1.06
CA GLN A 459 22.82 -11.77 0.88
C GLN A 459 22.26 -12.36 2.18
N GLN A 460 23.07 -13.09 2.96
CA GLN A 460 22.66 -13.61 4.27
C GLN A 460 22.34 -12.51 5.30
N ARG A 461 23.09 -11.40 5.30
CA ARG A 461 22.81 -10.24 6.17
C ARG A 461 21.56 -9.48 5.73
N ARG A 462 21.36 -9.30 4.43
CA ARG A 462 20.12 -8.75 3.87
C ARG A 462 18.92 -9.60 4.28
N GLN A 463 19.03 -10.92 4.17
CA GLN A 463 17.97 -11.84 4.61
C GLN A 463 17.71 -11.76 6.12
N SER A 464 18.75 -11.67 6.94
CA SER A 464 18.60 -11.47 8.39
C SER A 464 17.91 -10.15 8.73
N SER A 465 18.20 -9.08 8.01
CA SER A 465 17.53 -7.78 8.18
C SER A 465 16.06 -7.83 7.77
N LEU A 466 15.73 -8.56 6.69
CA LEU A 466 14.33 -8.79 6.29
C LEU A 466 13.53 -9.56 7.33
N ASN A 467 14.16 -10.47 8.09
CA ASN A 467 13.47 -11.20 9.15
C ASN A 467 13.00 -10.29 10.29
N LEU A 468 13.68 -9.16 10.56
CA LEU A 468 13.22 -8.17 11.54
C LEU A 468 11.95 -7.44 11.06
N LEU A 469 11.78 -7.36 9.74
CA LEU A 469 10.61 -6.77 9.08
C LEU A 469 9.50 -7.79 8.81
N ALA A 470 9.63 -9.03 9.30
CA ALA A 470 8.68 -10.11 9.04
C ALA A 470 7.24 -9.72 9.40
N SER A 471 7.03 -8.96 10.48
CA SER A 471 5.70 -8.49 10.89
C SER A 471 5.02 -7.62 9.82
N PHE A 472 5.78 -6.73 9.15
CA PHE A 472 5.28 -5.92 8.04
C PHE A 472 5.00 -6.76 6.81
N PHE A 473 5.88 -7.70 6.46
CA PHE A 473 5.70 -8.59 5.31
C PHE A 473 4.57 -9.62 5.52
N ASP A 474 4.31 -10.05 6.76
CA ASP A 474 3.16 -10.88 7.12
C ASP A 474 1.85 -10.10 6.96
N GLY A 475 1.85 -8.83 7.38
CA GLY A 475 0.74 -7.90 7.12
C GLY A 475 0.46 -7.73 5.63
N LEU A 476 1.51 -7.53 4.82
CA LEU A 476 1.39 -7.46 3.36
C LEU A 476 0.91 -8.78 2.73
N ARG A 477 1.41 -9.93 3.20
CA ARG A 477 0.98 -11.25 2.72
C ARG A 477 -0.51 -11.48 2.98
N ARG A 478 -0.96 -11.15 4.20
CA ARG A 478 -2.37 -11.25 4.60
C ARG A 478 -3.25 -10.29 3.81
N TYR A 479 -2.76 -9.07 3.54
CA TYR A 479 -3.41 -8.12 2.65
C TYR A 479 -3.62 -8.73 1.25
N ARG A 480 -2.56 -9.29 0.63
CA ARG A 480 -2.64 -9.94 -0.70
C ARG A 480 -3.66 -11.09 -0.73
N GLN A 481 -3.73 -11.91 0.33
CA GLN A 481 -4.74 -12.95 0.45
C GLN A 481 -6.17 -12.39 0.49
N ARG A 482 -6.36 -11.24 1.16
CA ARG A 482 -7.66 -10.59 1.32
C ARG A 482 -8.08 -9.86 0.05
N GLN A 483 -7.17 -9.14 -0.60
CA GLN A 483 -7.38 -8.55 -1.92
C GLN A 483 -7.69 -9.63 -2.96
N GLY A 484 -6.95 -10.75 -2.96
CA GLY A 484 -7.22 -11.89 -3.83
C GLY A 484 -8.65 -12.45 -3.71
N LYS A 485 -9.26 -12.41 -2.51
CA LYS A 485 -10.67 -12.79 -2.33
C LYS A 485 -11.63 -11.82 -3.00
N ILE A 486 -11.33 -10.52 -2.96
CA ILE A 486 -12.14 -9.50 -3.61
C ILE A 486 -12.01 -9.66 -5.12
N ILE A 487 -10.79 -9.79 -5.64
CA ILE A 487 -10.52 -10.02 -7.07
C ILE A 487 -11.26 -11.27 -7.57
N LEU A 488 -11.14 -12.40 -6.86
CA LEU A 488 -11.85 -13.64 -7.21
C LEU A 488 -13.37 -13.44 -7.24
N TYR A 489 -13.92 -12.73 -6.26
CA TYR A 489 -15.35 -12.43 -6.20
C TYR A 489 -15.81 -11.54 -7.36
N LEU A 490 -15.03 -10.52 -7.72
CA LEU A 490 -15.32 -9.65 -8.87
C LEU A 490 -15.25 -10.43 -10.18
N ILE A 491 -14.24 -11.28 -10.35
CA ILE A 491 -14.06 -12.15 -11.51
C ILE A 491 -15.24 -13.10 -11.67
N GLN A 492 -15.61 -13.82 -10.60
CA GLN A 492 -16.67 -14.84 -10.62
C GLN A 492 -18.06 -14.26 -10.91
N ASN A 493 -18.38 -13.10 -10.34
CA ASN A 493 -19.74 -12.58 -10.37
C ASN A 493 -19.96 -11.56 -11.50
N TYR A 494 -18.95 -10.73 -11.81
CA TYR A 494 -19.13 -9.55 -12.66
C TYR A 494 -18.29 -9.55 -13.95
N LEU A 495 -17.13 -10.22 -13.99
CA LEU A 495 -16.24 -10.19 -15.18
C LEU A 495 -16.28 -11.48 -16.03
N SER A 496 -17.11 -12.46 -15.68
CA SER A 496 -17.23 -13.74 -16.40
C SER A 496 -18.18 -13.64 -17.61
N ASP A 497 -17.93 -12.67 -18.48
CA ASP A 497 -18.74 -12.31 -19.67
C ASP A 497 -18.21 -12.90 -20.99
N GLY A 498 -17.16 -13.73 -20.93
CA GLY A 498 -16.50 -14.31 -22.11
C GLY A 498 -15.27 -13.54 -22.59
N ARG A 499 -14.82 -12.50 -21.86
CA ARG A 499 -13.57 -11.79 -22.16
C ARG A 499 -12.37 -12.75 -22.21
N LEU A 500 -11.45 -12.46 -23.12
CA LEU A 500 -10.25 -13.27 -23.32
C LEU A 500 -9.20 -12.90 -22.27
N VAL A 501 -8.84 -13.88 -21.45
CA VAL A 501 -7.78 -13.75 -20.46
C VAL A 501 -6.58 -14.53 -20.95
N ARG A 502 -5.39 -13.94 -20.81
CA ARG A 502 -4.13 -14.62 -21.09
C ARG A 502 -3.82 -15.60 -19.97
N ILE A 503 -3.69 -16.88 -20.31
CA ILE A 503 -3.29 -17.94 -19.40
C ILE A 503 -1.91 -18.43 -19.83
N ALA A 504 -1.03 -18.59 -18.84
CA ALA A 504 0.38 -18.97 -18.95
C ALA A 504 1.34 -17.85 -19.42
N GLY A 505 2.55 -17.92 -18.86
CA GLY A 505 3.60 -16.91 -18.96
C GLY A 505 4.14 -16.65 -20.36
N ASP A 506 5.17 -15.80 -20.43
CA ASP A 506 5.53 -15.01 -21.61
C ASP A 506 5.63 -15.70 -22.98
N GLU A 507 5.86 -17.01 -23.04
CA GLU A 507 6.14 -17.74 -24.28
C GLU A 507 5.02 -18.68 -24.77
N ASN A 508 4.01 -19.02 -23.93
CA ASN A 508 2.86 -19.88 -24.31
C ASN A 508 1.52 -19.21 -23.96
N ALA A 509 1.39 -17.94 -24.30
CA ALA A 509 0.17 -17.16 -24.06
C ALA A 509 -1.04 -17.79 -24.78
N GLN A 510 -1.88 -18.51 -24.04
CA GLN A 510 -3.16 -18.99 -24.54
C GLN A 510 -4.25 -18.06 -24.04
N TYR A 511 -4.96 -17.41 -24.98
CA TYR A 511 -6.13 -16.62 -24.64
C TYR A 511 -7.33 -17.55 -24.50
N VAL A 512 -7.89 -17.62 -23.29
CA VAL A 512 -9.06 -18.46 -23.01
C VAL A 512 -10.21 -17.54 -22.57
N PRO A 513 -11.43 -17.76 -23.08
CA PRO A 513 -12.59 -16.99 -22.66
C PRO A 513 -12.98 -17.31 -21.22
N LEU A 514 -13.17 -16.28 -20.42
CA LEU A 514 -13.60 -16.39 -19.03
C LEU A 514 -15.12 -16.61 -18.96
N THR A 515 -15.54 -17.86 -18.75
CA THR A 515 -16.97 -18.24 -18.66
C THR A 515 -17.37 -18.61 -17.23
N ARG A 516 -18.60 -18.24 -16.82
CA ARG A 516 -19.12 -18.52 -15.47
C ARG A 516 -19.09 -20.01 -15.10
N GLU A 517 -19.39 -20.90 -16.04
CA GLU A 517 -19.45 -22.34 -15.80
C GLU A 517 -18.11 -22.93 -15.32
N MET A 518 -16.99 -22.39 -15.82
CA MET A 518 -15.64 -22.83 -15.48
C MET A 518 -15.13 -22.30 -14.14
N VAL A 519 -15.78 -21.27 -13.58
CA VAL A 519 -15.21 -20.40 -12.55
C VAL A 519 -16.07 -20.35 -11.27
N THR A 520 -17.40 -20.50 -11.38
CA THR A 520 -18.34 -20.34 -10.24
C THR A 520 -18.60 -21.64 -9.47
N SER A 521 -18.24 -22.81 -9.99
CA SER A 521 -18.66 -24.12 -9.45
C SER A 521 -17.72 -24.71 -8.37
N LEU A 522 -16.58 -24.07 -8.10
CA LEU A 522 -15.51 -24.62 -7.27
C LEU A 522 -15.20 -23.71 -6.06
N GLU A 523 -14.89 -24.33 -4.92
CA GLU A 523 -14.26 -23.62 -3.80
C GLU A 523 -12.74 -23.56 -4.02
N TYR A 524 -12.16 -22.39 -3.75
CA TYR A 524 -10.73 -22.13 -3.95
C TYR A 524 -10.05 -21.70 -2.65
N ASP A 525 -8.83 -22.20 -2.46
CA ASP A 525 -7.88 -21.68 -1.49
C ASP A 525 -6.95 -20.66 -2.16
N ILE A 526 -6.73 -19.55 -1.47
CA ILE A 526 -5.87 -18.47 -1.97
C ILE A 526 -4.54 -18.59 -1.27
N VAL A 527 -3.51 -18.89 -2.05
CA VAL A 527 -2.14 -19.01 -1.57
C VAL A 527 -1.35 -17.82 -2.08
N VAL A 528 -0.52 -17.24 -1.21
CA VAL A 528 0.41 -16.18 -1.59
C VAL A 528 1.79 -16.76 -1.45
N ASP A 529 2.43 -16.96 -2.61
CA ASP A 529 3.76 -17.51 -2.75
C ASP A 529 4.67 -16.51 -3.47
N ASP A 530 5.97 -16.68 -3.29
CA ASP A 530 6.96 -15.89 -4.02
C ASP A 530 6.78 -16.13 -5.52
N ALA A 531 6.81 -15.06 -6.31
CA ALA A 531 6.60 -15.20 -7.74
C ALA A 531 7.72 -16.09 -8.32
N PRO A 532 7.41 -17.15 -9.09
CA PRO A 532 8.43 -17.98 -9.74
C PRO A 532 9.28 -17.17 -10.75
N THR A 533 8.79 -16.00 -11.14
CA THR A 533 9.48 -15.02 -11.98
C THR A 533 10.42 -14.09 -11.21
N SER A 534 10.38 -14.08 -9.87
CA SER A 534 11.26 -13.21 -9.07
C SER A 534 12.73 -13.60 -9.27
N LEU A 535 13.58 -12.60 -9.43
CA LEU A 535 15.01 -12.82 -9.74
C LEU A 535 15.70 -13.69 -8.68
N ASN A 536 15.37 -13.46 -7.40
CA ASN A 536 15.94 -14.18 -6.28
C ASN A 536 15.56 -15.68 -6.26
N GLU A 537 14.30 -16.02 -6.55
CA GLU A 537 13.87 -17.42 -6.63
C GLU A 537 14.42 -18.13 -7.87
N LYS A 538 14.55 -17.42 -9.00
CA LYS A 538 15.24 -17.96 -10.19
C LYS A 538 16.70 -18.26 -9.89
N GLU A 539 17.43 -17.34 -9.27
CA GLU A 539 18.82 -17.54 -8.88
C GLU A 539 19.00 -18.73 -7.93
N ARG A 540 18.14 -18.83 -6.91
CA ARG A 540 18.15 -19.93 -5.93
C ARG A 540 17.84 -21.27 -6.58
N THR A 541 16.77 -21.33 -7.37
CA THR A 541 16.34 -22.55 -8.06
C THR A 541 17.40 -22.98 -9.07
N PHE A 542 17.97 -22.04 -9.84
CA PHE A 542 19.05 -22.31 -10.77
C PHE A 542 20.33 -22.81 -10.08
N ALA A 543 20.69 -22.25 -8.91
CA ALA A 543 21.83 -22.73 -8.14
C ALA A 543 21.65 -24.18 -7.67
N LEU A 544 20.45 -24.54 -7.22
CA LEU A 544 20.10 -25.92 -6.87
C LEU A 544 20.13 -26.83 -8.11
N ILE A 545 19.60 -26.36 -9.24
CA ILE A 545 19.66 -27.08 -10.52
C ILE A 545 21.10 -27.34 -10.91
N MET A 546 21.99 -26.34 -10.83
CA MET A 546 23.42 -26.51 -11.13
C MET A 546 24.10 -27.54 -10.22
N GLN A 547 23.68 -27.65 -8.96
CA GLN A 547 24.19 -28.67 -8.04
C GLN A 547 23.68 -30.08 -8.37
N LEU A 548 22.44 -30.19 -8.88
CA LEU A 548 21.82 -31.46 -9.26
C LEU A 548 22.17 -31.91 -10.69
N LEU A 549 22.60 -30.98 -11.55
CA LEU A 549 22.89 -31.24 -12.97
C LEU A 549 23.93 -32.35 -13.19
N PRO A 550 25.06 -32.42 -12.44
CA PRO A 550 26.01 -33.52 -12.56
C PRO A 550 25.41 -34.88 -12.23
N LEU A 551 24.44 -34.93 -11.30
CA LEU A 551 23.76 -36.15 -10.89
C LEU A 551 22.68 -36.58 -11.90
N MET A 552 22.17 -35.64 -12.69
CA MET A 552 21.15 -35.84 -13.73
C MET A 552 21.72 -36.03 -15.15
N GLN A 553 23.05 -36.07 -15.32
CA GLN A 553 23.71 -36.19 -16.64
C GLN A 553 23.19 -37.36 -17.49
N ASN A 554 22.78 -38.46 -16.86
CA ASN A 554 22.30 -39.66 -17.55
C ASN A 554 20.79 -39.61 -17.92
N PHE A 555 20.04 -38.64 -17.40
CA PHE A 555 18.59 -38.48 -17.61
C PHE A 555 18.23 -37.14 -18.27
N ALA A 556 19.22 -36.31 -18.59
CA ALA A 556 19.06 -35.00 -19.19
C ALA A 556 18.73 -35.12 -20.68
N THR A 557 17.45 -35.22 -21.02
CA THR A 557 16.99 -35.03 -22.40
C THR A 557 17.05 -33.55 -22.79
N PRO A 558 17.15 -33.22 -24.10
CA PRO A 558 17.10 -31.83 -24.58
C PRO A 558 15.85 -31.07 -24.10
N GLU A 559 14.71 -31.76 -23.98
CA GLU A 559 13.46 -31.19 -23.47
C GLU A 559 13.55 -30.83 -21.98
N ILE A 560 14.08 -31.74 -21.15
CA ILE A 560 14.30 -31.48 -19.71
C ILE A 560 15.29 -30.32 -19.53
N MET A 561 16.31 -30.22 -20.37
CA MET A 561 17.27 -29.12 -20.31
C MET A 561 16.62 -27.77 -20.64
N LEU A 562 15.72 -27.72 -21.61
CA LEU A 562 14.95 -26.51 -21.94
C LEU A 562 14.01 -26.10 -20.81
N ASP A 563 13.34 -27.07 -20.16
CA ASP A 563 12.49 -26.79 -18.99
C ASP A 563 13.32 -26.28 -17.79
N LEU A 564 14.53 -26.81 -17.56
CA LEU A 564 15.45 -26.33 -16.53
C LEU A 564 15.97 -24.91 -16.83
N LEU A 565 16.22 -24.59 -18.10
CA LEU A 565 16.65 -23.25 -18.52
C LEU A 565 15.59 -22.17 -18.26
N ARG A 566 14.30 -22.53 -18.16
CA ARG A 566 13.23 -21.56 -17.79
C ARG A 566 13.40 -20.99 -16.38
N TYR A 567 14.04 -21.73 -15.49
CA TYR A 567 14.36 -21.28 -14.13
C TYR A 567 15.71 -20.55 -14.04
N SER A 568 16.42 -20.39 -15.16
CA SER A 568 17.66 -19.62 -15.18
C SER A 568 17.40 -18.11 -15.03
N PRO A 569 18.34 -17.34 -14.47
CA PRO A 569 18.25 -15.88 -14.38
C PRO A 569 18.47 -15.18 -15.73
N LEU A 570 18.44 -15.91 -16.86
CA LEU A 570 18.67 -15.36 -18.19
C LEU A 570 17.43 -14.59 -18.70
N PRO A 571 17.62 -13.56 -19.56
CA PRO A 571 16.51 -12.87 -20.20
C PRO A 571 15.64 -13.83 -21.01
N ALA A 572 14.31 -13.66 -20.96
CA ALA A 572 13.35 -14.48 -21.71
C ALA A 572 13.68 -14.49 -23.21
N SER A 573 14.09 -13.34 -23.78
CA SER A 573 14.50 -13.24 -25.18
C SER A 573 15.70 -14.11 -25.56
N LEU A 574 16.60 -14.41 -24.62
CA LEU A 574 17.74 -15.30 -24.83
C LEU A 574 17.30 -16.77 -24.70
N ILE A 575 16.46 -17.08 -23.72
CA ILE A 575 15.87 -18.42 -23.53
C ILE A 575 15.07 -18.81 -24.77
N HIS A 576 14.22 -17.92 -25.28
CA HIS A 576 13.48 -18.11 -26.52
C HIS A 576 14.38 -18.39 -27.73
N LYS A 577 15.48 -17.64 -27.88
CA LYS A 577 16.46 -17.88 -28.95
C LYS A 577 17.15 -19.23 -28.83
N ILE A 578 17.43 -19.69 -27.60
CA ILE A 578 18.00 -21.01 -27.32
C ILE A 578 16.97 -22.10 -27.62
N ALA A 579 15.71 -21.91 -27.21
CA ALA A 579 14.62 -22.85 -27.46
C ALA A 579 14.36 -23.05 -28.96
N ILE A 580 14.30 -21.96 -29.74
CA ILE A 580 14.16 -22.03 -31.20
C ILE A 580 15.35 -22.77 -31.82
N LYS A 581 16.59 -22.45 -31.40
CA LYS A 581 17.78 -23.13 -31.93
C LYS A 581 17.77 -24.63 -31.60
N ALA A 582 17.36 -25.00 -30.40
CA ALA A 582 17.26 -26.40 -29.97
C ALA A 582 16.17 -27.16 -30.74
N GLN A 583 15.02 -26.54 -31.00
CA GLN A 583 13.97 -27.12 -31.85
C GLN A 583 14.43 -27.29 -33.29
N ASN A 584 15.15 -26.31 -33.85
CA ASN A 584 15.69 -26.40 -35.20
C ASN A 584 16.75 -27.50 -35.33
N SER A 585 17.64 -27.67 -34.34
CA SER A 585 18.62 -28.76 -34.35
C SER A 585 17.97 -30.15 -34.25
N LEU A 586 16.90 -30.29 -33.48
CA LEU A 586 16.13 -31.55 -33.39
C LEU A 586 15.44 -31.88 -34.72
N GLN A 587 14.92 -30.87 -35.44
CA GLN A 587 14.37 -31.04 -36.79
C GLN A 587 15.46 -31.40 -37.82
N GLU A 588 16.65 -30.80 -37.73
CA GLU A 588 17.77 -31.14 -38.61
C GLU A 588 18.27 -32.58 -38.38
N GLU A 589 18.35 -33.06 -37.14
CA GLU A 589 18.71 -34.45 -36.83
C GLU A 589 17.63 -35.46 -37.29
N GLN A 590 16.35 -35.12 -37.18
CA GLN A 590 15.25 -35.93 -37.71
C GLN A 590 15.26 -35.99 -39.25
N ASN A 591 15.59 -34.87 -39.91
CA ASN A 591 15.73 -34.84 -41.36
C ASN A 591 16.99 -35.57 -41.85
N ALA A 592 18.10 -35.51 -41.10
CA ALA A 592 19.33 -36.25 -41.43
C ALA A 592 19.17 -37.77 -41.24
N SER A 593 18.46 -38.21 -40.20
CA SER A 593 18.14 -39.62 -39.97
C SER A 593 17.14 -40.18 -41.00
N ALA A 594 16.19 -39.36 -41.48
CA ALA A 594 15.33 -39.71 -42.61
C ALA A 594 16.10 -39.84 -43.94
N GLN A 595 17.13 -38.99 -44.18
CA GLN A 595 17.99 -39.09 -45.36
C GLN A 595 18.94 -40.31 -45.32
N MET A 596 19.46 -40.70 -44.14
CA MET A 596 20.26 -41.92 -44.02
C MET A 596 19.42 -43.20 -44.17
N GLY A 597 18.15 -43.21 -43.72
CA GLY A 597 17.24 -44.33 -43.93
C GLY A 597 16.84 -44.54 -45.40
N GLY A 598 16.75 -43.45 -46.18
CA GLY A 598 16.45 -43.51 -47.62
C GLY A 598 17.57 -44.12 -48.48
N ASN A 599 18.84 -43.88 -48.12
CA ASN A 599 19.98 -44.35 -48.92
C ASN A 599 20.22 -45.87 -48.83
N MET A 600 19.90 -46.51 -47.70
CA MET A 600 20.00 -47.98 -47.57
C MET A 600 18.97 -48.73 -48.44
N GLY A 601 17.79 -48.15 -48.65
CA GLY A 601 16.77 -48.75 -49.52
C GLY A 601 17.17 -48.72 -51.01
N THR A 602 17.81 -47.64 -51.46
CA THR A 602 18.26 -47.50 -52.85
C THR A 602 19.46 -48.38 -53.20
N GLU A 603 20.41 -48.59 -52.28
CA GLU A 603 21.54 -49.52 -52.51
C GLU A 603 21.09 -50.99 -52.58
N GLN A 604 20.14 -51.40 -51.73
CA GLN A 604 19.58 -52.75 -51.78
C GLN A 604 18.75 -53.02 -53.05
N ILE A 605 18.01 -52.02 -53.54
CA ILE A 605 17.26 -52.12 -54.81
C ILE A 605 18.23 -52.16 -56.01
N MET A 606 19.33 -51.40 -55.97
CA MET A 606 20.33 -51.40 -57.03
C MET A 606 21.12 -52.72 -57.09
N GLN A 607 21.43 -53.34 -55.94
CA GLN A 607 22.02 -54.69 -55.88
C GLN A 607 21.06 -55.79 -56.36
N MET A 608 19.76 -55.67 -56.09
CA MET A 608 18.74 -56.58 -56.65
C MET A 608 18.59 -56.42 -58.18
N LEU A 609 18.66 -55.20 -58.71
CA LEU A 609 18.59 -54.97 -60.16
C LEU A 609 19.84 -55.46 -60.91
N GLN A 610 21.01 -55.41 -60.28
CA GLN A 610 22.24 -55.97 -60.86
C GLN A 610 22.24 -57.51 -60.87
N THR A 611 21.66 -58.17 -59.86
CA THR A 611 21.53 -59.63 -59.82
C THR A 611 20.50 -60.15 -60.82
N VAL A 612 19.41 -59.41 -61.09
CA VAL A 612 18.43 -59.78 -62.13
C VAL A 612 19.00 -59.63 -63.55
N LYS A 613 19.89 -58.67 -63.81
CA LYS A 613 20.56 -58.53 -65.12
C LYS A 613 21.65 -59.58 -65.39
N ALA A 614 22.11 -60.31 -64.38
CA ALA A 614 23.07 -61.40 -64.56
C ALA A 614 22.40 -62.76 -64.84
N GLN A 615 21.07 -62.83 -64.87
CA GLN A 615 20.29 -64.05 -65.15
C GLN A 615 19.43 -63.96 -66.42
N GLN A 616 19.79 -63.09 -67.37
CA GLN A 616 19.27 -63.11 -68.75
C GLN A 616 20.39 -63.31 -69.76
#